data_AF-A0A7W1FFC4-F1
#
_entry.id   AF-A0A7W1FFC4-F1
#
_cell.length_a   1.000
_cell.length_b   1.000
_cell.length_c   1.000
_cell.angle_alpha   90.00
_cell.angle_beta   90.00
_cell.angle_gamma   90.00
#
_symmetry.space_group_name_H-M   'P 1'
#
loop_
_entity.id
_entity.type
_entity.pdbx_description
1 polymer ?
#
loop_
_entity_poly.entity_id
_entity_poly.type
_entity_poly.pdbx_seq_one_letter_code
_entity_poly.pdbx_strand_id
1 'polypeptide(L)'
;MLSSLTKIILVIFFLVTVSNAQTPTPTSIQDDEAERIFTEEIKLNVSAYDRNGKFVTGVKKEDLVIMEDGRLHQASSLRRIPANVLIVMDTGGEMRQAKGFEQTRKTVRSLINALRAEDSVAIMQYHDKVEIIAEWTGKAEAVKILDSKANYGKRSVFIKALETATKFLQKTPLENRHLVLITDGTDTFNNQTERNAAMQNLLATDINVHVVSYTKLELIDIEPRTKGVSKTPPKSAMPDEVKATMPRGVQDIMNAPVRVTINTDRAFLRKMKERKTSLIESEKYLAALSKDTNGEFILPESKEEMLEKSTLVASIIDSSYVVTYAPKRALAESLTGEVRNIEISSRRPDLQVQARRKLVVTSNKK
;
A
#
# COMPACT_ATOMS: atom_id res chain seq x y z
N MET A 1 -41.42 -93.73 -80.52
CA MET A 1 -42.52 -92.90 -81.04
C MET A 1 -42.76 -91.77 -80.06
N LEU A 2 -42.91 -90.55 -80.61
CA LEU A 2 -43.41 -89.26 -80.08
C LEU A 2 -43.78 -89.20 -78.58
N SER A 3 -43.60 -88.14 -77.80
CA SER A 3 -43.11 -86.76 -77.96
C SER A 3 -43.36 -86.09 -76.59
N SER A 4 -42.50 -85.19 -76.10
CA SER A 4 -42.98 -83.96 -75.44
C SER A 4 -41.82 -83.02 -75.15
N LEU A 5 -41.88 -81.84 -75.76
CA LEU A 5 -41.05 -80.67 -75.54
C LEU A 5 -41.08 -80.23 -74.08
N THR A 6 -39.94 -79.83 -73.54
CA THR A 6 -39.90 -78.90 -72.39
C THR A 6 -38.94 -77.76 -72.69
N LYS A 7 -39.44 -76.54 -72.49
CA LYS A 7 -38.93 -75.26 -72.98
C LYS A 7 -37.68 -74.81 -72.21
N ILE A 8 -36.72 -74.27 -72.94
CA ILE A 8 -35.56 -73.53 -72.41
C ILE A 8 -36.03 -72.12 -72.03
N ILE A 9 -35.95 -71.79 -70.73
CA ILE A 9 -36.15 -70.42 -70.21
C ILE A 9 -34.78 -69.75 -70.08
N LEU A 10 -34.61 -68.67 -70.81
CA LEU A 10 -33.47 -67.76 -70.78
C LEU A 10 -33.59 -66.87 -69.53
N VAL A 11 -32.71 -67.03 -68.54
CA VAL A 11 -32.65 -66.15 -67.36
C VAL A 11 -31.61 -65.06 -67.64
N ILE A 12 -32.10 -63.83 -67.76
CA ILE A 12 -31.29 -62.61 -67.89
C ILE A 12 -30.85 -62.19 -66.48
N PHE A 13 -29.53 -62.19 -66.25
CA PHE A 13 -28.92 -61.68 -65.02
C PHE A 13 -28.89 -60.14 -65.04
N PHE A 14 -29.73 -59.49 -64.23
CA PHE A 14 -29.65 -58.05 -63.98
C PHE A 14 -28.69 -57.81 -62.81
N LEU A 15 -27.50 -57.30 -63.11
CA LEU A 15 -26.49 -56.96 -62.11
C LEU A 15 -26.85 -55.61 -61.47
N VAL A 16 -27.46 -55.63 -60.28
CA VAL A 16 -27.73 -54.43 -59.49
C VAL A 16 -26.48 -54.09 -58.68
N THR A 17 -25.75 -53.07 -59.11
CA THR A 17 -24.69 -52.43 -58.31
C THR A 17 -25.34 -51.59 -57.21
N VAL A 18 -25.38 -52.11 -55.98
CA VAL A 18 -25.77 -51.32 -54.80
C VAL A 18 -24.58 -50.47 -54.40
N SER A 19 -24.61 -49.18 -54.72
CA SER A 19 -23.66 -48.20 -54.14
C SER A 19 -23.94 -48.09 -52.64
N ASN A 20 -23.06 -48.67 -51.83
CA ASN A 20 -23.00 -48.39 -50.39
C ASN A 20 -22.52 -46.95 -50.21
N ALA A 21 -23.48 -46.01 -50.13
CA ALA A 21 -23.21 -44.68 -49.62
C ALA A 21 -22.89 -44.81 -48.12
N GLN A 22 -21.61 -44.68 -47.77
CA GLN A 22 -21.21 -44.53 -46.38
C GLN A 22 -21.81 -43.23 -45.85
N THR A 23 -22.83 -43.31 -45.01
CA THR A 23 -23.23 -42.20 -44.14
C THR A 23 -22.02 -41.82 -43.29
N PRO A 24 -21.53 -40.58 -43.33
CA PRO A 24 -20.44 -40.16 -42.46
C PRO A 24 -20.93 -40.27 -41.01
N THR A 25 -20.36 -41.23 -40.27
CA THR A 25 -20.49 -41.29 -38.82
C THR A 25 -19.98 -39.94 -38.29
N PRO A 26 -20.76 -39.20 -37.49
CA PRO A 26 -20.27 -37.96 -36.89
C PRO A 26 -19.08 -38.36 -36.01
N THR A 27 -17.89 -37.87 -36.37
CA THR A 27 -16.73 -37.88 -35.50
C THR A 27 -17.19 -37.27 -34.19
N SER A 28 -17.18 -38.05 -33.09
CA SER A 28 -17.33 -37.46 -31.77
C SER A 28 -16.18 -36.46 -31.64
N ILE A 29 -16.51 -35.17 -31.66
CA ILE A 29 -15.64 -34.16 -31.11
C ILE A 29 -15.50 -34.60 -29.65
N GLN A 30 -14.40 -35.27 -29.33
CA GLN A 30 -13.95 -35.29 -27.94
C GLN A 30 -13.91 -33.81 -27.59
N ASP A 31 -14.73 -33.40 -26.61
CA ASP A 31 -14.45 -32.17 -25.89
C ASP A 31 -12.98 -32.29 -25.50
N ASP A 32 -12.10 -31.63 -26.25
CA ASP A 32 -10.79 -31.24 -25.76
C ASP A 32 -11.15 -30.50 -24.49
N GLU A 33 -11.03 -31.21 -23.37
CA GLU A 33 -11.22 -30.69 -22.03
C GLU A 33 -10.31 -29.49 -21.97
N ALA A 34 -10.87 -28.30 -22.21
CA ALA A 34 -10.11 -27.09 -22.43
C ALA A 34 -9.20 -26.94 -21.22
N GLU A 35 -7.93 -27.28 -21.40
CA GLU A 35 -6.97 -27.40 -20.32
C GLU A 35 -6.88 -25.99 -19.74
N ARG A 36 -7.52 -25.78 -18.59
CA ARG A 36 -7.58 -24.47 -17.95
C ARG A 36 -6.18 -24.21 -17.42
N ILE A 37 -5.34 -23.61 -18.26
CA ILE A 37 -4.01 -23.15 -17.86
C ILE A 37 -4.24 -22.05 -16.84
N PHE A 38 -4.11 -22.40 -15.56
CA PHE A 38 -4.05 -21.42 -14.47
C PHE A 38 -2.71 -20.70 -14.58
N THR A 39 -2.67 -19.63 -15.36
CA THR A 39 -1.50 -18.75 -15.39
C THR A 39 -1.50 -17.90 -14.12
N GLU A 40 -0.45 -18.04 -13.32
CA GLU A 40 -0.21 -17.12 -12.21
C GLU A 40 0.10 -15.74 -12.78
N GLU A 41 -0.75 -14.75 -12.49
CA GLU A 41 -0.48 -13.36 -12.88
C GLU A 41 -0.04 -12.54 -11.67
N ILE A 42 1.05 -11.79 -11.83
CA ILE A 42 1.48 -10.81 -10.84
C ILE A 42 0.86 -9.47 -11.21
N LYS A 43 0.22 -8.83 -10.23
CA LYS A 43 -0.40 -7.50 -10.35
C LYS A 43 0.53 -6.44 -9.80
N LEU A 44 0.68 -5.34 -10.53
CA LEU A 44 1.53 -4.21 -10.15
C LEU A 44 0.81 -2.91 -10.42
N ASN A 45 0.97 -1.95 -9.52
CA ASN A 45 0.58 -0.58 -9.76
C ASN A 45 1.70 0.20 -10.43
N VAL A 46 1.36 1.03 -11.39
CA VAL A 46 2.32 1.77 -12.21
C VAL A 46 1.87 3.20 -12.36
N SER A 47 2.74 4.14 -12.00
CA SER A 47 2.52 5.56 -12.26
C SER A 47 3.23 5.98 -13.53
N ALA A 48 2.59 6.82 -14.34
CA ALA A 48 3.10 7.21 -15.66
C ALA A 48 2.95 8.72 -15.88
N TYR A 49 4.07 9.40 -16.04
CA TYR A 49 4.16 10.85 -16.13
C TYR A 49 4.87 11.28 -17.42
N ASP A 50 4.55 12.46 -17.93
CA ASP A 50 5.31 13.12 -19.00
C ASP A 50 6.56 13.83 -18.44
N ARG A 51 7.35 14.45 -19.32
CA ARG A 51 8.53 15.24 -18.93
C ARG A 51 8.22 16.46 -18.04
N ASN A 52 6.98 16.92 -18.03
CA ASN A 52 6.51 18.04 -17.23
C ASN A 52 5.89 17.57 -15.90
N GLY A 53 5.92 16.27 -15.60
CA GLY A 53 5.35 15.69 -14.38
C GLY A 53 3.83 15.51 -14.42
N LYS A 54 3.19 15.65 -15.59
CA LYS A 54 1.74 15.45 -15.73
C LYS A 54 1.43 13.98 -15.98
N PHE A 55 0.42 13.46 -15.28
CA PHE A 55 -0.05 12.09 -15.46
C PHE A 55 -0.58 11.85 -16.89
N VAL A 56 -0.12 10.78 -17.53
CA VAL A 56 -0.48 10.41 -18.91
C VAL A 56 -1.58 9.35 -18.89
N THR A 57 -2.75 9.67 -19.44
CA THR A 57 -3.94 8.78 -19.48
C THR A 57 -3.94 7.77 -20.65
N GLY A 58 -3.04 7.93 -21.63
CA GLY A 58 -3.00 7.17 -22.88
C GLY A 58 -1.85 6.16 -22.98
N VAL A 59 -1.43 5.57 -21.86
CA VAL A 59 -0.36 4.58 -21.84
C VAL A 59 -0.88 3.26 -22.41
N LYS A 60 -0.09 2.62 -23.28
CA LYS A 60 -0.41 1.29 -23.81
C LYS A 60 0.45 0.23 -23.14
N LYS A 61 -0.03 -1.01 -23.08
CA LYS A 61 0.73 -2.11 -22.46
C LYS A 61 2.03 -2.42 -23.21
N GLU A 62 2.08 -2.12 -24.51
CA GLU A 62 3.25 -2.28 -25.37
C GLU A 62 4.35 -1.25 -25.08
N ASP A 63 3.97 -0.12 -24.46
CA ASP A 63 4.89 0.94 -24.04
C ASP A 63 5.70 0.54 -22.79
N LEU A 64 5.26 -0.50 -22.07
CA LEU A 64 5.83 -0.95 -20.80
C LEU A 64 6.78 -2.12 -21.00
N VAL A 65 7.90 -2.07 -20.29
CA VAL A 65 8.86 -3.17 -20.17
C VAL A 65 9.00 -3.49 -18.69
N ILE A 66 8.61 -4.71 -18.32
CA ILE A 66 8.69 -5.21 -16.96
C ILE A 66 9.98 -6.02 -16.86
N MET A 67 10.75 -5.78 -15.80
CA MET A 67 11.97 -6.50 -15.50
C MET A 67 11.85 -7.14 -14.12
N GLU A 68 11.98 -8.45 -14.06
CA GLU A 68 11.97 -9.22 -12.82
C GLU A 68 13.34 -9.91 -12.67
N ASP A 69 14.12 -9.48 -11.68
CA ASP A 69 15.49 -9.95 -11.43
C ASP A 69 16.37 -9.96 -12.70
N GLY A 70 16.25 -8.90 -13.52
CA GLY A 70 16.99 -8.75 -14.77
C GLY A 70 16.38 -9.46 -15.99
N ARG A 71 15.32 -10.24 -15.83
CA ARG A 71 14.62 -10.89 -16.94
C ARG A 71 13.49 -10.00 -17.47
N LEU A 72 13.40 -9.88 -18.78
CA LEU A 72 12.37 -9.06 -19.45
C LEU A 72 11.05 -9.83 -19.60
N HIS A 73 9.95 -9.13 -19.30
CA HIS A 73 8.58 -9.60 -19.41
C HIS A 73 7.72 -8.54 -20.11
N GLN A 74 6.68 -9.00 -20.79
CA GLN A 74 5.69 -8.13 -21.44
C GLN A 74 4.44 -8.06 -20.56
N ALA A 75 3.84 -6.87 -20.47
CA ALA A 75 2.57 -6.69 -19.79
C ALA A 75 1.46 -7.49 -20.51
N SER A 76 0.74 -8.33 -19.76
CA SER A 76 -0.46 -9.05 -20.23
C SER A 76 -1.63 -8.09 -20.39
N SER A 77 -1.88 -7.29 -19.36
CA SER A 77 -2.96 -6.30 -19.30
C SER A 77 -2.50 -4.98 -18.68
N LEU A 78 -3.20 -3.90 -19.04
CA LEU A 78 -3.04 -2.56 -18.48
C LEU A 78 -4.44 -1.97 -18.33
N ARG A 79 -4.85 -1.65 -17.11
CA ARG A 79 -6.17 -1.09 -16.81
C ARG A 79 -6.06 0.07 -15.84
N ARG A 80 -6.91 1.08 -16.03
CA ARG A 80 -7.11 2.16 -15.06
C ARG A 80 -8.44 1.91 -14.37
N ILE A 81 -8.39 1.48 -13.12
CA ILE A 81 -9.55 1.14 -12.31
C ILE A 81 -9.58 2.01 -11.04
N PRO A 82 -10.76 2.25 -10.44
CA PRO A 82 -10.87 3.00 -9.20
C PRO A 82 -10.00 2.42 -8.08
N ALA A 83 -9.49 3.26 -7.21
CA ALA A 83 -8.63 2.85 -6.11
C ALA A 83 -9.45 2.36 -4.91
N ASN A 84 -8.91 1.36 -4.22
CA ASN A 84 -9.43 0.87 -2.95
C ASN A 84 -8.44 1.24 -1.85
N VAL A 85 -8.77 2.29 -1.10
CA VAL A 85 -7.86 2.95 -0.16
C VAL A 85 -8.25 2.61 1.27
N LEU A 86 -7.39 1.85 1.96
CA LEU A 86 -7.47 1.67 3.40
C LEU A 86 -6.56 2.71 4.07
N ILE A 87 -7.14 3.59 4.87
CA ILE A 87 -6.41 4.59 5.64
C ILE A 87 -6.25 4.08 7.07
N VAL A 88 -5.01 3.94 7.54
CA VAL A 88 -4.68 3.57 8.91
C VAL A 88 -4.16 4.78 9.64
N MET A 89 -4.93 5.27 10.62
CA MET A 89 -4.59 6.44 11.42
C MET A 89 -4.03 6.05 12.79
N ASP A 90 -2.83 6.56 13.09
CA ASP A 90 -2.24 6.50 14.41
C ASP A 90 -2.87 7.55 15.32
N THR A 91 -3.66 7.06 16.27
CA THR A 91 -4.30 7.87 17.32
C THR A 91 -3.76 7.51 18.70
N GLY A 92 -2.62 6.83 18.71
CA GLY A 92 -1.94 6.22 19.85
C GLY A 92 -0.65 6.94 20.25
N GLY A 93 0.01 6.44 21.29
CA GLY A 93 1.33 6.89 21.74
C GLY A 93 1.32 7.71 23.02
N GLU A 94 2.28 7.38 23.90
CA GLU A 94 2.39 7.92 25.25
C GLU A 94 3.05 9.31 25.29
N MET A 95 3.87 9.60 24.28
CA MET A 95 4.59 10.86 24.15
C MET A 95 4.24 11.52 22.81
N ARG A 96 3.17 12.31 22.83
CA ARG A 96 2.67 13.10 21.70
C ARG A 96 3.10 14.53 21.86
N GLN A 97 4.23 14.89 21.26
CA GLN A 97 4.62 16.30 21.28
C GLN A 97 4.06 17.03 20.06
N ALA A 98 4.24 16.46 18.87
CA ALA A 98 3.79 17.03 17.61
C ALA A 98 2.57 16.29 17.03
N LYS A 99 2.46 14.97 17.27
CA LYS A 99 1.37 14.10 16.82
C LYS A 99 0.09 14.39 17.59
N GLY A 100 -0.81 15.16 16.99
CA GLY A 100 -2.11 15.50 17.57
C GLY A 100 -3.25 14.71 16.92
N PHE A 101 -4.18 14.19 17.73
CA PHE A 101 -5.38 13.49 17.24
C PHE A 101 -6.16 14.34 16.21
N GLU A 102 -6.40 15.61 16.52
CA GLU A 102 -7.08 16.53 15.60
C GLU A 102 -6.31 16.76 14.31
N GLN A 103 -4.97 16.81 14.38
CA GLN A 103 -4.15 16.95 13.18
C GLN A 103 -4.26 15.70 12.31
N THR A 104 -4.14 14.50 12.90
CA THR A 104 -4.31 13.23 12.17
C THR A 104 -5.68 13.17 11.50
N ARG A 105 -6.75 13.53 12.22
CA ARG A 105 -8.11 13.56 11.68
C ARG A 105 -8.26 14.54 10.51
N LYS A 106 -7.68 15.74 10.61
CA LYS A 106 -7.66 16.72 9.51
C LYS A 106 -6.89 16.20 8.30
N THR A 107 -5.74 15.56 8.50
CA THR A 107 -4.94 14.94 7.42
C THR A 107 -5.74 13.83 6.72
N VAL A 108 -6.40 12.94 7.48
CA VAL A 108 -7.26 11.90 6.91
C VAL A 108 -8.41 12.53 6.11
N ARG A 109 -9.10 13.54 6.66
CA ARG A 109 -10.18 14.23 5.94
C ARG A 109 -9.69 14.86 4.63
N SER A 110 -8.54 15.54 4.66
CA SER A 110 -7.92 16.17 3.49
C SER A 110 -7.61 15.14 2.40
N LEU A 111 -7.02 14.00 2.80
CA LEU A 111 -6.74 12.89 1.91
C LEU A 111 -8.02 12.33 1.26
N ILE A 112 -9.06 12.03 2.06
CA ILE A 112 -10.32 11.46 1.55
C ILE A 112 -10.99 12.41 0.55
N ASN A 113 -11.00 13.71 0.86
CA ASN A 113 -11.59 14.71 -0.03
C ASN A 113 -10.84 14.83 -1.36
N ALA A 114 -9.53 14.59 -1.37
CA ALA A 114 -8.67 14.71 -2.54
C ALA A 114 -8.68 13.48 -3.48
N LEU A 115 -9.19 12.32 -3.05
CA LEU A 115 -9.34 11.12 -3.90
C LEU A 115 -10.32 11.35 -5.06
N ARG A 116 -10.63 10.35 -5.91
CA ARG A 116 -11.72 10.42 -6.91
C ARG A 116 -13.04 9.89 -6.40
N ALA A 117 -14.15 10.37 -6.98
CA ALA A 117 -15.50 10.05 -6.51
C ALA A 117 -15.82 8.54 -6.59
N GLU A 118 -15.21 7.86 -7.55
CA GLU A 118 -15.30 6.41 -7.77
C GLU A 118 -14.46 5.57 -6.79
N ASP A 119 -13.55 6.18 -6.02
CA ASP A 119 -12.68 5.44 -5.11
C ASP A 119 -13.43 4.98 -3.86
N SER A 120 -13.12 3.76 -3.43
CA SER A 120 -13.66 3.19 -2.20
C SER A 120 -12.69 3.39 -1.05
N VAL A 121 -13.21 3.89 0.08
CA VAL A 121 -12.41 4.22 1.25
C VAL A 121 -12.85 3.37 2.44
N ALA A 122 -11.87 2.81 3.14
CA ALA A 122 -12.03 2.23 4.46
C ALA A 122 -11.11 2.95 5.46
N ILE A 123 -11.54 3.06 6.71
CA ILE A 123 -10.78 3.76 7.76
C ILE A 123 -10.56 2.82 8.93
N MET A 124 -9.29 2.65 9.29
CA MET A 124 -8.84 1.93 10.46
C MET A 124 -8.11 2.90 11.38
N GLN A 125 -8.36 2.83 12.68
CA GLN A 125 -7.53 3.46 13.69
C GLN A 125 -6.80 2.42 14.51
N TYR A 126 -5.68 2.84 15.10
CA TYR A 126 -5.09 2.08 16.16
C TYR A 126 -4.55 3.00 17.27
N HIS A 127 -4.59 2.46 18.48
CA HIS A 127 -4.02 3.05 19.69
C HIS A 127 -3.63 1.92 20.66
N ASP A 128 -4.46 1.65 21.67
CA ASP A 128 -4.35 0.49 22.58
C ASP A 128 -4.81 -0.81 21.91
N LYS A 129 -5.72 -0.70 20.94
CA LYS A 129 -6.20 -1.77 20.06
C LYS A 129 -6.33 -1.27 18.63
N VAL A 130 -6.56 -2.20 17.70
CA VAL A 130 -6.84 -1.91 16.29
C VAL A 130 -8.34 -1.98 16.07
N GLU A 131 -8.93 -0.99 15.42
CA GLU A 131 -10.35 -0.92 15.13
C GLU A 131 -10.60 -0.43 13.71
N ILE A 132 -11.50 -1.11 13.00
CA ILE A 132 -12.05 -0.63 11.73
C ILE A 132 -13.23 0.27 12.08
N ILE A 133 -13.10 1.55 11.77
CA ILE A 133 -14.13 2.56 12.08
C ILE A 133 -15.16 2.62 10.96
N ALA A 134 -14.66 2.60 9.72
CA ALA A 134 -15.44 2.60 8.49
C ALA A 134 -15.00 1.41 7.64
N GLU A 135 -15.95 0.57 7.25
CA GLU A 135 -15.75 -0.39 6.18
C GLU A 135 -15.69 0.30 4.81
N TRP A 136 -15.68 -0.45 3.71
CA TRP A 136 -15.67 0.09 2.36
C TRP A 136 -16.88 0.98 2.10
N THR A 137 -16.64 2.27 1.91
CA THR A 137 -17.66 3.30 1.69
C THR A 137 -17.17 4.36 0.70
N GLY A 138 -18.08 5.20 0.22
CA GLY A 138 -17.71 6.42 -0.50
C GLY A 138 -17.22 7.53 0.43
N LYS A 139 -16.54 8.54 -0.13
CA LYS A 139 -15.89 9.62 0.62
C LYS A 139 -16.76 10.34 1.65
N ALA A 140 -17.98 10.73 1.26
CA ALA A 140 -18.84 11.55 2.12
C ALA A 140 -19.21 10.82 3.40
N GLU A 141 -19.54 9.53 3.29
CA GLU A 141 -19.84 8.69 4.45
C GLU A 141 -18.58 8.39 5.26
N ALA A 142 -17.45 8.14 4.60
CA ALA A 142 -16.16 7.94 5.28
C ALA A 142 -15.76 9.14 6.16
N VAL A 143 -15.93 10.38 5.68
CA VAL A 143 -15.66 11.60 6.46
C VAL A 143 -16.63 11.75 7.65
N LYS A 144 -17.91 11.45 7.45
CA LYS A 144 -18.90 11.49 8.53
C LYS A 144 -18.62 10.46 9.63
N ILE A 145 -18.22 9.25 9.24
CA ILE A 145 -17.83 8.19 10.18
C ILE A 145 -16.55 8.58 10.93
N LEU A 146 -15.55 9.12 10.22
CA LEU A 146 -14.32 9.63 10.83
C LEU A 146 -14.61 10.65 11.93
N ASP A 147 -15.53 11.58 11.68
CA ASP A 147 -15.85 12.64 12.64
C ASP A 147 -16.63 12.17 13.87
N SER A 148 -17.40 11.10 13.73
CA SER A 148 -18.28 10.59 14.78
C SER A 148 -17.66 9.49 15.64
N LYS A 149 -16.81 8.62 15.07
CA LYS A 149 -16.32 7.40 15.74
C LYS A 149 -14.83 7.39 16.03
N ALA A 150 -14.04 8.31 15.47
CA ALA A 150 -12.60 8.35 15.75
C ALA A 150 -12.34 8.67 17.22
N ASN A 151 -11.40 7.95 17.83
CA ASN A 151 -11.04 8.12 19.23
C ASN A 151 -9.52 8.05 19.40
N TYR A 152 -9.02 8.31 20.62
CA TYR A 152 -7.61 8.25 20.95
C TYR A 152 -7.34 7.33 22.15
N GLY A 153 -6.14 6.75 22.20
CA GLY A 153 -5.69 5.93 23.33
C GLY A 153 -4.35 6.38 23.89
N LYS A 154 -3.67 5.53 24.67
CA LYS A 154 -2.35 5.86 25.25
C LYS A 154 -1.20 5.09 24.61
N ARG A 155 -1.40 3.83 24.21
CA ARG A 155 -0.39 2.97 23.61
C ARG A 155 -0.43 3.05 22.08
N SER A 156 0.52 2.39 21.44
CA SER A 156 0.62 2.28 19.98
C SER A 156 0.90 0.81 19.61
N VAL A 157 -0.05 0.17 18.93
CA VAL A 157 0.05 -1.23 18.45
C VAL A 157 0.22 -1.29 16.92
N PHE A 158 1.25 -0.62 16.42
CA PHE A 158 1.50 -0.46 14.99
C PHE A 158 1.66 -1.79 14.24
N ILE A 159 2.41 -2.76 14.78
CA ILE A 159 2.66 -4.04 14.10
C ILE A 159 1.34 -4.80 13.89
N LYS A 160 0.50 -4.86 14.94
CA LYS A 160 -0.83 -5.48 14.86
C LYS A 160 -1.75 -4.74 13.90
N ALA A 161 -1.66 -3.41 13.83
CA ALA A 161 -2.43 -2.61 12.88
C ALA A 161 -2.05 -2.95 11.44
N LEU A 162 -0.75 -3.07 11.15
CA LEU A 162 -0.25 -3.47 9.83
C LEU A 162 -0.74 -4.85 9.43
N GLU A 163 -0.64 -5.85 10.31
CA GLU A 163 -1.15 -7.20 10.05
C GLU A 163 -2.67 -7.23 9.80
N THR A 164 -3.43 -6.48 10.61
CA THR A 164 -4.88 -6.40 10.49
C THR A 164 -5.27 -5.71 9.18
N ALA A 165 -4.56 -4.65 8.79
CA ALA A 165 -4.74 -3.94 7.53
C ALA A 165 -4.47 -4.85 6.33
N THR A 166 -3.36 -5.60 6.34
CA THR A 166 -3.04 -6.58 5.28
C THR A 166 -4.14 -7.63 5.15
N LYS A 167 -4.58 -8.23 6.28
CA LYS A 167 -5.66 -9.22 6.29
C LYS A 167 -6.98 -8.64 5.78
N PHE A 168 -7.33 -7.41 6.17
CA PHE A 168 -8.55 -6.74 5.72
C PHE A 168 -8.54 -6.50 4.20
N LEU A 169 -7.42 -6.01 3.66
CA LEU A 169 -7.22 -5.80 2.23
C LEU A 169 -7.21 -7.11 1.42
N GLN A 170 -6.75 -8.21 2.01
CA GLN A 170 -6.75 -9.53 1.38
C GLN A 170 -8.13 -10.20 1.33
N LYS A 171 -9.00 -9.92 2.31
CA LYS A 171 -10.35 -10.53 2.39
C LYS A 171 -11.26 -10.14 1.23
N THR A 172 -11.04 -8.97 0.64
CA THR A 172 -11.91 -8.44 -0.41
C THR A 172 -11.25 -8.68 -1.77
N PRO A 173 -11.96 -9.18 -2.80
CA PRO A 173 -11.40 -9.42 -4.15
C PRO A 173 -11.18 -8.11 -4.93
N LEU A 174 -10.87 -7.02 -4.23
CA LEU A 174 -10.63 -5.70 -4.80
C LEU A 174 -9.24 -5.67 -5.43
N GLU A 175 -9.18 -5.11 -6.63
CA GLU A 175 -7.92 -4.76 -7.30
C GLU A 175 -7.52 -3.32 -6.92
N ASN A 176 -6.33 -2.87 -7.32
CA ASN A 176 -5.86 -1.52 -7.05
C ASN A 176 -5.88 -1.13 -5.55
N ARG A 177 -5.16 -1.89 -4.74
CA ARG A 177 -5.18 -1.79 -3.27
C ARG A 177 -4.11 -0.84 -2.77
N HIS A 178 -4.54 0.20 -2.06
CA HIS A 178 -3.66 1.17 -1.43
C HIS A 178 -3.84 1.18 0.08
N LEU A 179 -2.74 1.07 0.80
CA LEU A 179 -2.67 1.24 2.24
C LEU A 179 -2.01 2.60 2.52
N VAL A 180 -2.72 3.52 3.16
CA VAL A 180 -2.17 4.81 3.58
C VAL A 180 -1.98 4.80 5.08
N LEU A 181 -0.72 4.85 5.53
CA LEU A 181 -0.36 4.90 6.94
C LEU A 181 -0.09 6.34 7.36
N ILE A 182 -0.78 6.84 8.38
CA ILE A 182 -0.51 8.16 8.97
C ILE A 182 -0.02 7.92 10.40
N THR A 183 1.30 7.91 10.61
CA THR A 183 1.91 7.30 11.80
C THR A 183 3.33 7.81 12.10
N ASP A 184 3.82 7.65 13.33
CA ASP A 184 5.24 7.76 13.67
C ASP A 184 6.00 6.41 13.60
N GLY A 185 5.28 5.31 13.30
CA GLY A 185 5.81 3.96 13.14
C GLY A 185 6.25 3.29 14.45
N THR A 186 6.09 3.96 15.59
CA THR A 186 6.57 3.43 16.87
C THR A 186 5.57 2.46 17.47
N ASP A 187 6.07 1.32 17.96
CA ASP A 187 5.26 0.29 18.61
C ASP A 187 5.68 0.16 20.08
N THR A 188 4.70 0.17 21.00
CA THR A 188 4.97 0.10 22.45
C THR A 188 5.60 -1.24 22.86
N PHE A 189 5.31 -2.33 22.15
CA PHE A 189 5.77 -3.68 22.50
C PHE A 189 7.06 -4.07 21.77
N ASN A 190 7.47 -3.31 20.75
CA ASN A 190 8.74 -3.39 20.02
C ASN A 190 9.27 -4.83 19.79
N ASN A 191 8.48 -5.67 19.12
CA ASN A 191 8.92 -7.02 18.72
C ASN A 191 9.48 -7.02 17.29
N GLN A 192 10.80 -7.15 17.15
CA GLN A 192 11.47 -7.14 15.85
C GLN A 192 11.08 -8.32 14.95
N THR A 193 10.83 -9.50 15.53
CA THR A 193 10.47 -10.70 14.77
C THR A 193 9.08 -10.55 14.15
N GLU A 194 8.11 -10.09 14.94
CA GLU A 194 6.75 -9.79 14.45
C GLU A 194 6.78 -8.68 13.40
N ARG A 195 7.58 -7.63 13.62
CA ARG A 195 7.78 -6.54 12.65
C ARG A 195 8.29 -7.04 11.29
N ASN A 196 9.28 -7.93 11.31
CA ASN A 196 9.85 -8.51 10.10
C ASN A 196 8.84 -9.43 9.39
N ALA A 197 8.10 -10.25 10.15
CA ALA A 197 7.06 -11.11 9.61
C ALA A 197 5.92 -10.29 8.97
N ALA A 198 5.45 -9.22 9.62
CA ALA A 198 4.43 -8.32 9.09
C ALA A 198 4.87 -7.65 7.77
N MET A 199 6.13 -7.23 7.68
CA MET A 199 6.73 -6.71 6.45
C MET A 199 6.74 -7.77 5.34
N GLN A 200 7.23 -8.98 5.61
CA GLN A 200 7.28 -10.06 4.61
C GLN A 200 5.88 -10.43 4.10
N ASN A 201 4.91 -10.54 5.01
CA ASN A 201 3.52 -10.84 4.66
C ASN A 201 2.91 -9.77 3.76
N LEU A 202 3.22 -8.49 4.00
CA LEU A 202 2.76 -7.40 3.17
C LEU A 202 3.44 -7.38 1.79
N LEU A 203 4.74 -7.63 1.73
CA LEU A 203 5.49 -7.72 0.47
C LEU A 203 5.09 -8.92 -0.39
N ALA A 204 4.44 -9.93 0.18
CA ALA A 204 3.86 -11.05 -0.56
C ALA A 204 2.51 -10.70 -1.22
N THR A 205 1.92 -9.56 -0.90
CA THR A 205 0.67 -9.08 -1.52
C THR A 205 0.94 -8.17 -2.73
N ASP A 206 -0.11 -7.62 -3.34
CA ASP A 206 -0.04 -6.56 -4.36
C ASP A 206 -0.41 -5.17 -3.78
N ILE A 207 -0.45 -5.03 -2.45
CA ILE A 207 -0.84 -3.79 -1.76
C ILE A 207 0.30 -2.77 -1.87
N ASN A 208 -0.03 -1.52 -2.23
CA ASN A 208 0.95 -0.41 -2.22
C ASN A 208 0.81 0.40 -0.94
N VAL A 209 1.91 0.72 -0.28
CA VAL A 209 1.90 1.37 1.03
C VAL A 209 2.43 2.78 0.94
N HIS A 210 1.55 3.76 1.07
CA HIS A 210 1.91 5.16 1.20
C HIS A 210 2.00 5.51 2.68
N VAL A 211 3.00 6.29 3.07
CA VAL A 211 3.20 6.67 4.47
C VAL A 211 3.31 8.18 4.58
N VAL A 212 2.48 8.76 5.45
CA VAL A 212 2.61 10.14 5.93
C VAL A 212 3.15 10.08 7.35
N SER A 213 4.45 10.35 7.49
CA SER A 213 5.16 10.12 8.75
C SER A 213 5.06 11.31 9.70
N TYR A 214 4.92 11.03 11.01
CA TYR A 214 5.10 12.01 12.08
C TYR A 214 6.54 12.09 12.60
N THR A 215 7.46 11.23 12.12
CA THR A 215 8.81 11.10 12.69
C THR A 215 9.59 12.41 12.67
N LYS A 216 9.63 13.10 11.54
CA LYS A 216 10.34 14.39 11.39
C LYS A 216 9.76 15.48 12.29
N LEU A 217 8.44 15.61 12.33
CA LEU A 217 7.72 16.54 13.21
C LEU A 217 8.03 16.28 14.69
N GLU A 218 8.01 15.02 15.12
CA GLU A 218 8.36 14.64 16.50
C GLU A 218 9.85 14.88 16.79
N LEU A 219 10.74 14.60 15.84
CA LEU A 219 12.18 14.85 15.99
C LEU A 219 12.48 16.33 16.20
N ILE A 220 11.85 17.24 15.42
CA ILE A 220 12.03 18.69 15.56
C ILE A 220 11.70 19.15 17.00
N ASP A 221 10.64 18.59 17.61
CA ASP A 221 10.29 18.93 19.00
C ASP A 221 11.19 18.25 20.04
N ILE A 222 11.60 17.00 19.81
CA ILE A 222 12.39 16.22 20.78
C ILE A 222 13.86 16.64 20.81
N GLU A 223 14.46 17.00 19.68
CA GLU A 223 15.87 17.36 19.60
C GLU A 223 16.32 18.41 20.62
N PRO A 224 15.66 19.57 20.80
CA PRO A 224 16.05 20.52 21.83
C PRO A 224 15.91 19.96 23.25
N ARG A 225 14.97 19.02 23.47
CA ARG A 225 14.70 18.41 24.79
C ARG A 225 15.69 17.31 25.18
N THR A 226 16.42 16.76 24.22
CA THR A 226 17.49 15.77 24.48
C THR A 226 18.79 16.40 25.00
N LYS A 227 18.94 17.73 24.87
CA LYS A 227 20.15 18.44 25.26
C LYS A 227 20.15 18.68 26.76
N GLY A 228 21.17 18.16 27.45
CA GLY A 228 21.41 18.41 28.88
C GLY A 228 21.90 19.84 29.16
N VAL A 229 22.39 20.55 28.13
CA VAL A 229 22.90 21.92 28.23
C VAL A 229 22.32 22.72 27.08
N SER A 230 21.67 23.85 27.37
CA SER A 230 21.07 24.76 26.38
C SER A 230 21.44 26.20 26.68
N LYS A 231 21.49 27.05 25.65
CA LYS A 231 21.62 28.51 25.80
C LYS A 231 20.25 29.21 25.86
N THR A 232 19.17 28.43 25.76
CA THR A 232 17.80 28.96 25.83
C THR A 232 17.40 29.06 27.30
N PRO A 233 16.87 30.22 27.74
CA PRO A 233 16.28 30.34 29.07
C PRO A 233 15.13 29.33 29.24
N PRO A 234 14.93 28.76 30.45
CA PRO A 234 13.76 27.94 30.71
C PRO A 234 12.47 28.76 30.48
N LYS A 235 11.42 28.11 29.98
CA LYS A 235 10.10 28.77 29.86
C LYS A 235 9.68 29.23 31.25
N SER A 236 9.33 30.51 31.38
CA SER A 236 8.82 31.01 32.65
C SER A 236 7.44 30.41 32.93
N ALA A 237 7.23 29.96 34.16
CA ALA A 237 5.95 29.41 34.60
C ALA A 237 4.87 30.49 34.79
N MET A 238 5.24 31.77 34.76
CA MET A 238 4.32 32.90 34.95
C MET A 238 3.96 33.54 33.61
N PRO A 239 2.68 33.89 33.39
CA PRO A 239 2.27 34.77 32.30
C PRO A 239 2.98 36.12 32.38
N ASP A 240 3.28 36.73 31.23
CA ASP A 240 4.04 37.98 31.17
C ASP A 240 3.33 39.14 31.89
N GLU A 241 2.00 39.12 31.91
CA GLU A 241 1.14 40.03 32.67
C GLU A 241 1.45 40.00 34.17
N VAL A 242 1.62 38.81 34.74
CA VAL A 242 1.94 38.62 36.16
C VAL A 242 3.36 39.08 36.46
N LYS A 243 4.32 38.83 35.55
CA LYS A 243 5.70 39.31 35.69
C LYS A 243 5.77 40.83 35.79
N ALA A 244 4.95 41.53 35.00
CA ALA A 244 4.91 42.99 34.99
C ALA A 244 4.38 43.59 36.31
N THR A 245 3.60 42.82 37.08
CA THR A 245 3.11 43.24 38.41
C THR A 245 4.06 42.92 39.57
N MET A 246 5.15 42.18 39.31
CA MET A 246 6.11 41.81 40.35
C MET A 246 6.92 43.01 40.85
N PRO A 247 7.41 42.99 42.11
CA PRO A 247 8.36 43.99 42.60
C PRO A 247 9.61 44.09 41.72
N ARG A 248 10.17 45.29 41.52
CA ARG A 248 11.31 45.55 40.62
C ARG A 248 12.51 44.62 40.83
N GLY A 249 12.87 44.31 42.09
CA GLY A 249 13.96 43.38 42.37
C GLY A 249 13.72 41.95 41.85
N VAL A 250 12.46 41.51 41.78
CA VAL A 250 12.10 40.22 41.19
C VAL A 250 12.14 40.32 39.66
N GLN A 251 11.69 41.42 39.08
CA GLN A 251 11.75 41.66 37.63
C GLN A 251 13.19 41.66 37.10
N ASP A 252 14.12 42.29 37.83
CA ASP A 252 15.54 42.36 37.45
C ASP A 252 16.20 40.98 37.42
N ILE A 253 15.87 40.12 38.41
CA ILE A 253 16.35 38.73 38.45
C ILE A 253 15.77 37.91 37.29
N MET A 254 14.49 38.14 36.96
CA MET A 254 13.81 37.43 35.87
C MET A 254 14.32 37.83 34.48
N ASN A 255 14.74 39.09 34.32
CA ASN A 255 15.27 39.62 33.06
C ASN A 255 16.80 39.46 32.94
N ALA A 256 17.46 38.90 33.95
CA ALA A 256 18.90 38.69 33.94
C ALA A 256 19.32 37.73 32.79
N PRO A 257 20.45 38.01 32.10
CA PRO A 257 20.89 37.21 30.96
C PRO A 257 21.28 35.80 31.40
N VAL A 258 20.50 34.80 30.98
CA VAL A 258 20.83 33.38 31.21
C VAL A 258 21.83 32.93 30.14
N ARG A 259 23.06 32.60 30.55
CA ARG A 259 24.11 32.14 29.61
C ARG A 259 24.01 30.65 29.28
N VAL A 260 23.65 29.83 30.26
CA VAL A 260 23.55 28.37 30.14
C VAL A 260 22.46 27.85 31.08
N THR A 261 21.60 26.98 30.55
CA THR A 261 20.61 26.20 31.28
C THR A 261 21.06 24.74 31.25
N ILE A 262 21.12 24.09 32.41
CA ILE A 262 21.48 22.67 32.53
C ILE A 262 20.25 21.90 32.99
N ASN A 263 19.85 20.88 32.23
CA ASN A 263 18.82 19.94 32.64
C ASN A 263 19.45 18.82 33.48
N THR A 264 19.12 18.78 34.77
CA THR A 264 19.65 17.80 35.73
C THR A 264 18.85 16.50 35.78
N ASP A 265 17.68 16.43 35.14
CA ASP A 265 16.85 15.22 35.12
C ASP A 265 17.41 14.18 34.14
N ARG A 266 18.26 13.30 34.67
CA ARG A 266 18.89 12.21 33.90
C ARG A 266 17.87 11.20 33.37
N ALA A 267 16.80 10.94 34.12
CA ALA A 267 15.78 9.98 33.73
C ALA A 267 14.99 10.51 32.52
N PHE A 268 14.61 11.80 32.56
CA PHE A 268 13.99 12.48 31.43
C PHE A 268 14.90 12.48 30.20
N LEU A 269 16.16 12.87 30.35
CA LEU A 269 17.11 12.90 29.23
C LEU A 269 17.31 11.52 28.60
N ARG A 270 17.39 10.46 29.42
CA ARG A 270 17.47 9.08 28.93
C ARG A 270 16.22 8.72 28.12
N LYS A 271 15.03 9.01 28.66
CA LYS A 271 13.75 8.75 27.97
C LYS A 271 13.63 9.52 26.64
N MET A 272 14.05 10.79 26.59
CA MET A 272 14.04 11.57 25.35
C MET A 272 15.02 10.99 24.31
N LYS A 273 16.19 10.52 24.74
CA LYS A 273 17.17 9.88 23.84
C LYS A 273 16.65 8.56 23.28
N GLU A 274 16.07 7.70 24.12
CA GLU A 274 15.43 6.45 23.69
C GLU A 274 14.26 6.71 22.73
N ARG A 275 13.45 7.74 23.00
CA ARG A 275 12.40 8.16 22.07
C ARG A 275 12.99 8.61 20.73
N LYS A 276 14.05 9.43 20.74
CA LYS A 276 14.74 9.87 19.51
C LYS A 276 15.25 8.67 18.70
N THR A 277 15.91 7.70 19.33
CA THR A 277 16.41 6.50 18.62
C THR A 277 15.26 5.68 18.04
N SER A 278 14.17 5.49 18.80
CA SER A 278 12.99 4.75 18.31
C SER A 278 12.34 5.42 17.09
N LEU A 279 12.32 6.75 17.02
CA LEU A 279 11.78 7.50 15.88
C LEU A 279 12.67 7.36 14.65
N ILE A 280 14.00 7.40 14.82
CA ILE A 280 14.96 7.22 13.71
C ILE A 280 14.87 5.79 13.14
N GLU A 281 14.74 4.78 14.01
CA GLU A 281 14.55 3.39 13.59
C GLU A 281 13.22 3.20 12.87
N SER A 282 12.14 3.79 13.40
CA SER A 282 10.81 3.71 12.79
C SER A 282 10.73 4.43 11.45
N GLU A 283 11.41 5.57 11.31
CA GLU A 283 11.53 6.29 10.04
C GLU A 283 12.18 5.41 8.97
N LYS A 284 13.31 4.76 9.29
CA LYS A 284 13.98 3.83 8.38
C LYS A 284 13.08 2.66 7.99
N TYR A 285 12.35 2.11 8.95
CA TYR A 285 11.41 1.02 8.72
C TYR A 285 10.27 1.44 7.78
N LEU A 286 9.63 2.57 8.05
CA LEU A 286 8.54 3.10 7.23
C LEU A 286 9.00 3.49 5.83
N ALA A 287 10.19 4.08 5.69
CA ALA A 287 10.78 4.40 4.39
C ALA A 287 11.09 3.15 3.57
N ALA A 288 11.57 2.08 4.21
CA ALA A 288 11.77 0.80 3.55
C ALA A 288 10.43 0.17 3.12
N LEU A 289 9.41 0.24 3.98
CA LEU A 289 8.06 -0.29 3.73
C LEU A 289 7.42 0.32 2.47
N SER A 290 7.41 1.65 2.37
CA SER A 290 6.82 2.31 1.20
C SER A 290 7.64 2.07 -0.06
N LYS A 291 8.98 2.18 0.03
CA LYS A 291 9.87 1.96 -1.11
C LYS A 291 9.76 0.54 -1.69
N ASP A 292 9.64 -0.46 -0.83
CA ASP A 292 9.59 -1.86 -1.25
C ASP A 292 8.19 -2.25 -1.80
N THR A 293 7.14 -1.49 -1.48
CA THR A 293 5.75 -1.72 -1.93
C THR A 293 5.29 -0.77 -3.03
N ASN A 294 6.20 -0.04 -3.69
CA ASN A 294 5.87 0.96 -4.71
C ASN A 294 4.97 2.11 -4.22
N GLY A 295 5.09 2.49 -2.95
CA GLY A 295 4.37 3.61 -2.36
C GLY A 295 5.27 4.80 -2.03
N GLU A 296 4.62 5.88 -1.61
CA GLU A 296 5.27 7.17 -1.38
C GLU A 296 5.58 7.37 0.11
N PHE A 297 6.77 7.92 0.43
CA PHE A 297 7.17 8.25 1.80
C PHE A 297 7.20 9.76 2.00
N ILE A 298 6.27 10.28 2.80
CA ILE A 298 6.19 11.70 3.12
C ILE A 298 6.74 11.97 4.52
N LEU A 299 7.75 12.84 4.56
CA LEU A 299 8.28 13.46 5.77
C LEU A 299 7.92 14.94 5.77
N PRO A 300 6.81 15.34 6.43
CA PRO A 300 6.47 16.74 6.62
C PRO A 300 7.30 17.33 7.76
N GLU A 301 7.69 18.60 7.63
CA GLU A 301 8.38 19.38 8.66
C GLU A 301 7.40 20.28 9.44
N SER A 302 6.20 20.53 8.90
CA SER A 302 5.13 21.29 9.54
C SER A 302 3.76 20.59 9.45
N LYS A 303 2.79 21.06 10.24
CA LYS A 303 1.42 20.52 10.23
C LYS A 303 0.69 20.90 8.95
N GLU A 304 0.98 22.08 8.43
CA GLU A 304 0.44 22.63 7.20
C GLU A 304 0.95 21.83 6.00
N GLU A 305 2.26 21.60 5.91
CA GLU A 305 2.87 20.76 4.88
C GLU A 305 2.36 19.32 4.91
N MET A 306 2.04 18.79 6.10
CA MET A 306 1.42 17.47 6.22
C MET A 306 0.06 17.41 5.52
N LEU A 307 -0.77 18.46 5.62
CA LEU A 307 -2.06 18.53 4.93
C LEU A 307 -1.87 18.63 3.42
N GLU A 308 -0.97 19.50 2.96
CA GLU A 308 -0.66 19.66 1.54
C GLU A 308 -0.17 18.35 0.92
N LYS A 309 0.84 17.72 1.53
CA LYS A 309 1.41 16.47 1.03
C LYS A 309 0.42 15.30 1.12
N SER A 310 -0.55 15.32 2.03
CA SER A 310 -1.60 14.29 2.05
C SER A 310 -2.46 14.31 0.78
N THR A 311 -2.71 15.49 0.21
CA THR A 311 -3.42 15.60 -1.08
C THR A 311 -2.59 15.08 -2.25
N LEU A 312 -1.27 15.22 -2.18
CA LEU A 312 -0.35 14.64 -3.17
C LEU A 312 -0.43 13.11 -3.18
N VAL A 313 -0.58 12.47 -2.01
CA VAL A 313 -0.79 11.00 -1.94
C VAL A 313 -2.04 10.59 -2.69
N ALA A 314 -3.16 11.29 -2.49
CA ALA A 314 -4.38 11.04 -3.25
C ALA A 314 -4.14 11.19 -4.76
N SER A 315 -3.45 12.25 -5.18
CA SER A 315 -3.10 12.45 -6.59
C SER A 315 -2.23 11.31 -7.16
N ILE A 316 -1.33 10.71 -6.36
CA ILE A 316 -0.50 9.56 -6.78
C ILE A 316 -1.35 8.30 -6.89
N ILE A 317 -2.21 8.02 -5.91
CA ILE A 317 -3.16 6.90 -5.92
C ILE A 317 -4.01 6.94 -7.20
N ASP A 318 -4.55 8.12 -7.49
CA ASP A 318 -5.35 8.44 -8.67
C ASP A 318 -4.58 8.27 -9.99
N SER A 319 -3.27 8.49 -9.96
CA SER A 319 -2.36 8.49 -11.11
C SER A 319 -1.67 7.15 -11.30
N SER A 320 -2.37 6.06 -10.97
CA SER A 320 -1.86 4.70 -11.10
C SER A 320 -2.65 3.87 -12.11
N TYR A 321 -1.95 2.94 -12.75
CA TYR A 321 -2.50 1.87 -13.57
C TYR A 321 -2.23 0.53 -12.91
N VAL A 322 -3.16 -0.41 -13.06
CA VAL A 322 -2.93 -1.81 -12.72
C VAL A 322 -2.43 -2.54 -13.95
N VAL A 323 -1.22 -3.07 -13.85
CA VAL A 323 -0.54 -3.89 -14.85
C VAL A 323 -0.50 -5.32 -14.36
N THR A 324 -0.85 -6.26 -15.22
CA THR A 324 -0.65 -7.69 -14.95
C THR A 324 0.38 -8.27 -15.90
N TYR A 325 1.17 -9.23 -15.42
CA TYR A 325 2.07 -10.00 -16.25
C TYR A 325 2.24 -11.43 -15.72
N ALA A 326 2.50 -12.36 -16.63
CA ALA A 326 2.84 -13.73 -16.28
C ALA A 326 4.34 -13.85 -16.04
N PRO A 327 4.80 -14.27 -14.85
CA PRO A 327 6.22 -14.46 -14.58
C PRO A 327 6.74 -15.66 -15.38
N LYS A 328 7.93 -15.52 -15.97
CA LYS A 328 8.61 -16.64 -16.65
C LYS A 328 9.00 -17.79 -15.71
N ARG A 329 9.18 -17.49 -14.43
CA ARG A 329 9.41 -18.48 -13.36
C ARG A 329 8.18 -18.52 -12.48
N ALA A 330 7.50 -19.66 -12.45
CA ALA A 330 6.31 -19.84 -11.62
C ALA A 330 6.63 -19.50 -10.15
N LEU A 331 5.66 -18.93 -9.43
CA LEU A 331 5.79 -18.64 -8.01
C LEU A 331 5.86 -19.95 -7.22
N ALA A 332 5.15 -20.99 -7.68
CA ALA A 332 5.18 -22.34 -7.08
C ALA A 332 6.56 -23.02 -7.09
N GLU A 333 7.40 -22.71 -8.08
CA GLU A 333 8.75 -23.30 -8.21
C GLU A 333 9.81 -22.57 -7.36
N SER A 334 9.45 -21.44 -6.76
CA SER A 334 10.39 -20.61 -6.01
C SER A 334 10.43 -20.96 -4.54
N LEU A 335 11.58 -20.70 -3.93
CA LEU A 335 11.77 -20.96 -2.50
C LEU A 335 10.88 -20.02 -1.68
N THR A 336 10.34 -20.53 -0.58
CA THR A 336 9.58 -19.69 0.35
C THR A 336 10.49 -18.61 0.93
N GLY A 337 10.07 -17.36 0.85
CA GLY A 337 10.86 -16.21 1.29
C GLY A 337 11.81 -15.67 0.24
N GLU A 338 11.80 -16.21 -0.99
CA GLU A 338 12.56 -15.63 -2.10
C GLU A 338 12.04 -14.22 -2.42
N VAL A 339 12.96 -13.26 -2.54
CA VAL A 339 12.66 -11.87 -2.87
C VAL A 339 12.92 -11.64 -4.35
N ARG A 340 11.89 -11.25 -5.09
CA ARG A 340 11.97 -10.87 -6.50
C ARG A 340 11.90 -9.35 -6.61
N ASN A 341 12.84 -8.74 -7.32
CA ASN A 341 12.84 -7.31 -7.58
C ASN A 341 12.18 -7.05 -8.93
N ILE A 342 11.09 -6.30 -8.92
CA ILE A 342 10.34 -5.96 -10.11
C ILE A 342 10.46 -4.47 -10.37
N GLU A 343 10.90 -4.14 -11.58
CA GLU A 343 11.09 -2.78 -12.07
C GLU A 343 10.36 -2.61 -13.40
N ILE A 344 9.70 -1.47 -13.58
CA ILE A 344 9.00 -1.17 -14.84
C ILE A 344 9.61 0.09 -15.45
N SER A 345 9.94 -0.03 -16.72
CA SER A 345 10.46 1.06 -17.56
C SER A 345 9.56 1.28 -18.78
N SER A 346 9.72 2.42 -19.44
CA SER A 346 9.00 2.71 -20.69
C SER A 346 9.90 2.55 -21.91
N ARG A 347 9.32 2.06 -23.01
CA ARG A 347 9.93 2.15 -24.35
C ARG A 347 9.78 3.54 -24.97
N ARG A 348 8.81 4.32 -24.49
CA ARG A 348 8.49 5.64 -25.02
C ARG A 348 9.41 6.70 -24.40
N PRO A 349 10.14 7.49 -25.21
CA PRO A 349 11.12 8.47 -24.70
C PRO A 349 10.49 9.72 -24.06
N ASP A 350 9.19 9.92 -24.27
CA ASP A 350 8.37 10.98 -23.67
C ASP A 350 7.68 10.55 -22.37
N LEU A 351 7.71 9.25 -22.04
CA LEU A 351 6.97 8.66 -20.92
C LEU A 351 7.92 8.22 -19.81
N GLN A 352 7.79 8.83 -18.63
CA GLN A 352 8.45 8.39 -17.42
C GLN A 352 7.52 7.47 -16.63
N VAL A 353 7.90 6.19 -16.56
CA VAL A 353 7.17 5.19 -15.80
C VAL A 353 7.91 4.93 -14.50
N GLN A 354 7.16 4.92 -13.40
CA GLN A 354 7.66 4.59 -12.08
C GLN A 354 6.85 3.44 -11.51
N ALA A 355 7.48 2.27 -11.44
CA ALA A 355 7.06 1.19 -10.56
C ALA A 355 8.28 0.39 -10.10
N ARG A 356 8.47 0.32 -8.78
CA ARG A 356 9.46 -0.55 -8.17
C ARG A 356 8.83 -1.31 -7.01
N ARG A 357 8.83 -2.63 -7.08
CA ARG A 357 8.26 -3.48 -6.04
C ARG A 357 9.20 -4.64 -5.72
N LYS A 358 9.36 -4.93 -4.44
CA LYS A 358 9.88 -6.22 -3.98
C LYS A 358 8.70 -7.14 -3.71
N LEU A 359 8.71 -8.30 -4.37
CA LEU A 359 7.73 -9.35 -4.15
C LEU A 359 8.38 -10.46 -3.34
N VAL A 360 7.85 -10.76 -2.16
CA VAL A 360 8.26 -11.91 -1.36
C VAL A 360 7.40 -13.10 -1.76
N VAL A 361 8.02 -14.17 -2.26
CA VAL A 361 7.29 -15.38 -2.61
C VAL A 361 6.91 -16.13 -1.34
N THR A 362 5.63 -16.21 -1.04
CA THR A 362 5.10 -17.15 -0.05
C THR A 362 4.76 -18.45 -0.76
N SER A 363 5.17 -19.60 -0.20
CA SER A 363 4.73 -20.89 -0.72
C SER A 363 3.22 -21.00 -0.52
N ASN A 364 2.48 -20.73 -1.60
CA ASN A 364 1.14 -21.24 -1.77
C ASN A 364 1.28 -22.70 -2.21
N LYS A 365 1.58 -23.60 -1.26
CA LYS A 365 1.04 -24.94 -1.40
C LYS A 365 -0.47 -24.80 -1.25
N LYS A 366 -1.15 -24.74 -2.40
CA LYS A 366 -2.61 -24.78 -2.51
C LYS A 366 -3.19 -25.89 -1.65
#